data_AF-A0A2G3ACP7-F1
#
_entry.id   AF-A0A2G3ACP7-F1
#
_cell.length_a   1.000
_cell.length_b   1.000
_cell.length_c   1.000
_cell.angle_alpha   90.00
_cell.angle_beta   90.00
_cell.angle_gamma   90.00
#
_symmetry.space_group_name_H-M   'P 1'
#
loop_
_entity.id
_entity.type
_entity.pdbx_description
1 polymer ?
#
loop_
_entity_poly.entity_id
_entity_poly.type
_entity_poly.pdbx_seq_one_letter_code
_entity_poly.pdbx_strand_id
1 'polypeptide(L)'
;MRRQVLRVKGCFAGSKTENLLEQGDMGHEIELLVGTDLRDGNGTTRAINWCGCIVQDPHPAVRALGFLPEEGHGVYVARWCHGSSVHQYGLYALQWIVEVNGKPTPSLDAFVDVTKTIEHGEFVRIRTVHLNGKPRVLTLKQDLQYWPTWELRFDLETATWRCKTVKALDSGVL
;
A
#
# COMPACT_ATOMS: atom_id res chain seq x y z
N MET A 1 18.59 -18.81 -22.26
CA MET A 1 17.81 -19.14 -21.05
C MET A 1 16.34 -18.84 -21.32
N ARG A 2 15.51 -19.87 -21.57
CA ARG A 2 14.07 -19.70 -21.83
C ARG A 2 13.36 -19.54 -20.48
N ARG A 3 12.73 -18.38 -20.24
CA ARG A 3 11.80 -18.19 -19.12
C ARG A 3 10.48 -18.84 -19.49
N GLN A 4 10.08 -19.89 -18.78
CA GLN A 4 8.71 -20.41 -18.83
C GLN A 4 7.85 -19.57 -17.90
N VAL A 5 6.73 -19.06 -18.41
CA VAL A 5 5.74 -18.30 -17.65
C VAL A 5 4.66 -19.27 -17.20
N LEU A 6 4.55 -19.48 -15.89
CA LEU A 6 3.44 -20.23 -15.30
C LEU A 6 2.16 -19.40 -15.48
N ARG A 7 1.24 -19.86 -16.34
CA ARG A 7 -0.09 -19.23 -16.48
C ARG A 7 -1.08 -20.01 -15.63
N VAL A 8 -1.28 -19.56 -14.39
CA VAL A 8 -2.37 -20.06 -13.54
C VAL A 8 -3.70 -19.60 -14.16
N LYS A 9 -4.52 -20.54 -14.65
CA LYS A 9 -5.93 -20.27 -14.96
C LYS A 9 -6.64 -20.05 -13.63
N GLY A 10 -7.25 -18.88 -13.45
CA GLY A 10 -7.78 -18.42 -12.17
C GLY A 10 -8.67 -19.44 -11.45
N CYS A 11 -8.55 -19.48 -10.13
CA CYS A 11 -9.44 -20.23 -9.23
C CYS A 11 -10.18 -19.23 -8.34
N PHE A 12 -11.46 -19.50 -8.09
CA PHE A 12 -12.30 -18.70 -7.19
C PHE A 12 -12.07 -19.11 -5.73
N ALA A 13 -12.35 -18.20 -4.80
CA ALA A 13 -12.20 -18.48 -3.36
C ALA A 13 -13.11 -19.66 -2.95
N GLY A 14 -12.50 -20.70 -2.35
CA GLY A 14 -13.21 -21.89 -1.86
C GLY A 14 -13.20 -23.12 -2.79
N SER A 15 -12.63 -23.06 -3.99
CA SER A 15 -12.52 -24.24 -4.86
C SER A 15 -11.24 -25.03 -4.60
N LYS A 16 -11.36 -26.34 -4.35
CA LYS A 16 -10.27 -27.31 -4.61
C LYS A 16 -10.21 -27.54 -6.13
N THR A 17 -9.05 -27.39 -6.73
CA THR A 17 -8.84 -27.64 -8.17
C THR A 17 -7.92 -28.84 -8.37
N GLU A 18 -8.48 -29.97 -8.78
CA GLU A 18 -7.76 -31.09 -9.38
C GLU A 18 -7.64 -30.81 -10.90
N ASN A 19 -6.43 -30.80 -11.45
CA ASN A 19 -6.22 -30.65 -12.90
C ASN A 19 -5.31 -31.77 -13.41
N LEU A 20 -5.84 -32.57 -14.35
CA LEU A 20 -5.08 -33.49 -15.20
C LEU A 20 -4.48 -32.72 -16.39
N LEU A 21 -3.18 -32.88 -16.63
CA LEU A 21 -2.51 -32.40 -17.85
C LEU A 21 -1.64 -33.53 -18.43
N GLU A 22 -1.92 -33.93 -19.67
CA GLU A 22 -1.05 -34.83 -20.44
C GLU A 22 0.18 -34.06 -20.96
N GLN A 23 1.36 -34.67 -20.77
CA GLN A 23 2.66 -34.04 -20.80
C GLN A 23 3.49 -34.49 -22.02
N GLY A 24 4.29 -33.56 -22.55
CA GLY A 24 5.49 -33.85 -23.33
C GLY A 24 6.68 -33.13 -22.68
N ASP A 25 7.75 -33.88 -22.44
CA ASP A 25 9.01 -33.57 -21.73
C ASP A 25 8.97 -33.51 -20.20
N MET A 26 9.85 -34.34 -19.59
CA MET A 26 9.94 -34.71 -18.17
C MET A 26 9.89 -33.51 -17.22
N GLY A 27 8.69 -33.21 -16.71
CA GLY A 27 8.48 -32.35 -15.55
C GLY A 27 8.03 -33.21 -14.37
N HIS A 28 8.74 -33.11 -13.25
CA HIS A 28 8.24 -33.67 -11.99
C HIS A 28 7.01 -32.88 -11.54
N GLU A 29 5.91 -33.59 -11.31
CA GLU A 29 4.70 -33.03 -10.72
C GLU A 29 4.97 -32.62 -9.28
N ILE A 30 4.55 -31.40 -8.92
CA ILE A 30 4.64 -30.88 -7.56
C ILE A 30 3.25 -30.42 -7.12
N GLU A 31 2.76 -30.99 -6.03
CA GLU A 31 1.59 -30.47 -5.34
C GLU A 31 2.01 -29.28 -4.48
N LEU A 32 1.44 -28.10 -4.76
CA LEU A 32 1.70 -26.88 -4.00
C LEU A 32 0.38 -26.28 -3.52
N LEU A 33 0.27 -26.05 -2.22
CA LEU A 33 -0.81 -25.25 -1.65
C LEU A 33 -0.48 -23.77 -1.86
N VAL A 34 -1.27 -23.07 -2.67
CA VAL A 34 -1.13 -21.63 -2.90
C VAL A 34 -2.10 -20.84 -2.02
N GLY A 35 -1.59 -19.81 -1.35
CA GLY A 35 -2.43 -18.85 -0.64
C GLY A 35 -3.27 -18.06 -1.64
N THR A 36 -4.58 -17.97 -1.40
CA THR A 36 -5.48 -17.13 -2.19
C THR A 36 -5.88 -15.89 -1.38
N ASP A 37 -5.97 -14.75 -2.08
CA ASP A 37 -6.38 -13.47 -1.50
C ASP A 37 -7.83 -13.17 -1.93
N LEU A 38 -8.67 -12.67 -1.03
CA LEU A 38 -10.06 -12.32 -1.35
C LEU A 38 -10.08 -11.04 -2.19
N ARG A 39 -10.77 -11.09 -3.34
CA ARG A 39 -10.99 -9.91 -4.19
C ARG A 39 -12.47 -9.69 -4.39
N ASP A 40 -12.97 -8.59 -3.85
CA ASP A 40 -14.37 -8.16 -3.95
C ASP A 40 -14.69 -7.39 -5.25
N GLY A 41 -13.68 -7.08 -6.05
CA GLY A 41 -13.81 -6.36 -7.33
C GLY A 41 -13.99 -4.85 -7.18
N ASN A 42 -14.05 -4.31 -5.96
CA ASN A 42 -14.34 -2.90 -5.70
C ASN A 42 -13.13 -1.97 -5.92
N GLY A 43 -11.93 -2.54 -6.12
CA GLY A 43 -10.72 -1.77 -6.35
C GLY A 43 -10.27 -1.04 -5.08
N THR A 44 -10.07 0.28 -5.17
CA THR A 44 -9.68 1.11 -4.02
C THR A 44 -10.93 1.60 -3.28
N THR A 45 -11.05 1.24 -2.00
CA THR A 45 -12.11 1.71 -1.11
C THR A 45 -11.62 2.66 -0.02
N ARG A 46 -10.30 2.86 0.09
CA ARG A 46 -9.69 3.73 1.09
C ARG A 46 -8.42 4.37 0.55
N ALA A 47 -8.27 5.68 0.77
CA ALA A 47 -7.07 6.42 0.45
C ALA A 47 -6.79 7.46 1.55
N ILE A 48 -5.52 7.70 1.85
CA ILE A 48 -5.11 8.67 2.87
C ILE A 48 -4.14 9.65 2.24
N ASN A 49 -4.38 10.93 2.47
CA ASN A 49 -3.36 11.95 2.26
C ASN A 49 -2.54 12.12 3.52
N TRP A 50 -1.22 12.06 3.37
CA TRP A 50 -0.29 12.39 4.42
C TRP A 50 0.88 13.17 3.86
N CYS A 51 1.07 14.41 4.33
CA CYS A 51 2.14 15.31 3.89
C CYS A 51 2.23 15.50 2.36
N GLY A 52 1.11 15.31 1.64
CA GLY A 52 1.01 15.42 0.18
C GLY A 52 1.34 14.14 -0.60
N CYS A 53 1.56 13.00 0.04
CA CYS A 53 1.44 11.70 -0.63
C CYS A 53 0.02 11.15 -0.48
N ILE A 54 -0.42 10.37 -1.45
CA ILE A 54 -1.64 9.56 -1.38
C ILE A 54 -1.21 8.10 -1.20
N VAL A 55 -1.60 7.52 -0.07
CA VAL A 55 -1.39 6.11 0.24
C VAL A 55 -2.70 5.34 0.22
N GLN A 56 -2.63 4.08 -0.18
CA GLN A 56 -3.76 3.15 -0.22
C GLN A 56 -3.23 1.71 -0.11
N ASP A 57 -4.13 0.74 0.03
CA ASP A 57 -3.77 -0.65 -0.20
C ASP A 57 -3.28 -0.83 -1.65
N PRO A 58 -2.34 -1.76 -1.92
CA PRO A 58 -1.86 -2.00 -3.27
C PRO A 58 -3.01 -2.40 -4.16
N HIS A 59 -3.27 -1.57 -5.18
CA HIS A 59 -4.36 -1.82 -6.10
C HIS A 59 -4.09 -3.10 -6.93
N PRO A 60 -5.13 -3.75 -7.46
CA PRO A 60 -5.03 -5.07 -8.12
C PRO A 60 -3.93 -5.18 -9.18
N ALA A 61 -3.68 -4.11 -9.95
CA ALA A 61 -2.64 -4.09 -10.96
C ALA A 61 -1.21 -4.08 -10.38
N VAL A 62 -0.95 -3.44 -9.23
CA VAL A 62 0.35 -3.53 -8.54
C VAL A 62 0.54 -4.93 -7.97
N ARG A 63 -0.48 -5.51 -7.35
CA ARG A 63 -0.43 -6.89 -6.84
C ARG A 63 -0.16 -7.91 -7.96
N ALA A 64 -0.72 -7.68 -9.15
CA ALA A 64 -0.51 -8.54 -10.32
C ALA A 64 0.93 -8.56 -10.84
N LEU A 65 1.79 -7.62 -10.42
CA LEU A 65 3.22 -7.64 -10.74
C LEU A 65 3.99 -8.74 -9.99
N GLY A 66 3.38 -9.33 -8.95
CA GLY A 66 3.93 -10.50 -8.26
C GLY A 66 4.99 -10.20 -7.20
N PHE A 67 5.23 -8.93 -6.86
CA PHE A 67 6.11 -8.53 -5.77
C PHE A 67 5.32 -7.81 -4.66
N LEU A 68 5.47 -8.28 -3.43
CA LEU A 68 4.98 -7.64 -2.21
C LEU A 68 6.07 -7.74 -1.13
N PRO A 69 6.40 -6.65 -0.42
CA PRO A 69 7.35 -6.69 0.69
C PRO A 69 6.89 -7.64 1.80
N GLU A 70 7.84 -8.40 2.35
CA GLU A 70 7.59 -9.31 3.49
C GLU A 70 7.33 -8.54 4.78
N GLU A 71 7.92 -7.35 4.93
CA GLU A 71 7.80 -6.51 6.12
C GLU A 71 6.42 -5.86 6.29
N GLY A 72 5.62 -5.84 5.22
CA GLY A 72 4.31 -5.23 5.19
C GLY A 72 4.03 -4.57 3.85
N HIS A 73 2.81 -4.76 3.36
CA HIS A 73 2.43 -4.27 2.03
C HIS A 73 1.07 -3.59 2.00
N GLY A 74 0.50 -3.18 3.13
CA GLY A 74 -0.80 -2.47 3.17
C GLY A 74 -0.74 -0.96 2.89
N VAL A 75 0.45 -0.35 2.86
CA VAL A 75 0.59 1.12 2.70
C VAL A 75 1.41 1.43 1.46
N TYR A 76 0.75 1.45 0.31
CA TYR A 76 1.37 1.74 -0.98
C TYR A 76 1.24 3.21 -1.35
N VAL A 77 2.36 3.86 -1.68
CA VAL A 77 2.39 5.24 -2.16
C VAL A 77 1.97 5.26 -3.64
N ALA A 78 0.72 5.62 -3.88
CA ALA A 78 0.14 5.67 -5.22
C ALA A 78 0.54 6.96 -5.96
N ARG A 79 0.65 8.08 -5.23
CA ARG A 79 0.94 9.39 -5.80
C ARG A 79 1.64 10.30 -4.79
N TRP A 80 2.41 11.25 -5.29
CA TRP A 80 2.86 12.42 -4.54
C TRP A 80 2.43 13.71 -5.25
N CYS A 81 2.27 14.78 -4.50
CA CYS A 81 1.96 16.10 -5.02
C CYS A 81 3.23 16.94 -5.14
N HIS A 82 3.43 17.64 -6.25
CA HIS A 82 4.57 18.55 -6.42
C HIS A 82 4.52 19.68 -5.38
N GLY A 83 5.70 20.05 -4.86
CA GLY A 83 5.84 21.08 -3.83
C GLY A 83 5.45 20.65 -2.41
N SER A 84 4.94 19.43 -2.24
CA SER A 84 4.62 18.89 -0.92
C SER A 84 5.86 18.53 -0.10
N SER A 85 5.67 18.34 1.21
CA SER A 85 6.75 17.85 2.08
C SER A 85 7.29 16.51 1.58
N VAL A 86 6.44 15.54 1.23
CA VAL A 86 6.91 14.24 0.68
C VAL A 86 7.76 14.42 -0.58
N HIS A 87 7.45 15.40 -1.44
CA HIS A 87 8.21 15.68 -2.64
C HIS A 87 9.60 16.25 -2.32
N GLN A 88 9.68 17.18 -1.35
CA GLN A 88 10.93 17.78 -0.89
C GLN A 88 11.88 16.75 -0.27
N TYR A 89 11.33 15.79 0.47
CA TYR A 89 12.10 14.75 1.16
C TYR A 89 12.29 13.45 0.33
N GLY A 90 11.78 13.41 -0.90
CA GLY A 90 12.05 12.33 -1.85
C GLY A 90 11.26 11.04 -1.64
N LEU A 91 10.06 11.13 -1.05
CA LEU A 91 9.08 10.04 -0.98
C LEU A 91 8.15 10.10 -2.21
N TYR A 92 8.47 9.30 -3.22
CA TYR A 92 7.73 9.20 -4.49
C TYR A 92 6.79 7.99 -4.55
N ALA A 93 6.07 7.81 -5.66
CA ALA A 93 5.22 6.64 -5.87
C ALA A 93 6.04 5.35 -6.07
N LEU A 94 5.34 4.22 -6.22
CA LEU A 94 5.90 2.89 -6.51
C LEU A 94 6.70 2.30 -5.34
N GLN A 95 6.34 2.64 -4.11
CA GLN A 95 6.96 2.09 -2.91
C GLN A 95 5.93 1.91 -1.80
N TRP A 96 6.22 0.98 -0.89
CA TRP A 96 5.46 0.77 0.33
C TRP A 96 6.13 1.48 1.49
N ILE A 97 5.33 2.11 2.34
CA ILE A 97 5.77 2.54 3.67
C ILE A 97 5.61 1.34 4.60
N VAL A 98 6.74 0.81 5.08
CA VAL A 98 6.75 -0.39 5.92
C VAL A 98 6.97 -0.06 7.39
N GLU A 99 7.48 1.14 7.68
CA GLU A 99 7.75 1.60 9.04
C GLU A 99 7.75 3.12 9.11
N VAL A 100 7.23 3.67 10.21
CA VAL A 100 7.32 5.08 10.58
C VAL A 100 7.80 5.19 12.03
N ASN A 101 8.89 5.91 12.28
CA ASN A 101 9.52 6.08 13.59
C ASN A 101 9.75 4.77 14.36
N GLY A 102 10.23 3.73 13.67
CA GLY A 102 10.47 2.41 14.26
C GLY A 102 9.23 1.54 14.44
N LYS A 103 8.02 2.08 14.17
CA LYS A 103 6.76 1.34 14.28
C LYS A 103 6.37 0.75 12.92
N PRO A 104 6.15 -0.58 12.82
CA PRO A 104 5.68 -1.22 11.60
C PRO A 104 4.32 -0.68 11.14
N THR A 105 4.12 -0.57 9.84
CA THR A 105 2.85 -0.12 9.24
C THR A 105 2.29 -1.17 8.27
N PRO A 106 1.84 -2.34 8.78
CA PRO A 106 1.36 -3.44 7.92
C PRO A 106 0.04 -3.13 7.22
N SER A 107 -0.75 -2.18 7.73
CA SER A 107 -2.05 -1.78 7.21
C SER A 107 -2.22 -0.26 7.23
N LEU A 108 -3.20 0.25 6.48
CA LEU A 108 -3.58 1.66 6.52
C LEU A 108 -4.05 2.11 7.91
N ASP A 109 -4.66 1.23 8.73
CA ASP A 109 -5.05 1.57 10.11
C ASP A 109 -3.82 1.77 11.00
N ALA A 110 -2.85 0.86 10.94
CA ALA A 110 -1.59 1.03 11.67
C ALA A 110 -0.85 2.29 11.23
N PHE A 111 -0.88 2.61 9.93
CA PHE A 111 -0.31 3.85 9.41
C PHE A 111 -1.01 5.11 9.96
N VAL A 112 -2.35 5.14 9.97
CA VAL A 112 -3.12 6.23 10.58
C VAL A 112 -2.81 6.37 12.07
N ASP A 113 -2.76 5.25 12.80
CA ASP A 113 -2.50 5.24 14.22
C ASP A 113 -1.12 5.77 14.59
N VAL A 114 -0.12 5.54 13.75
CA VAL A 114 1.23 6.11 13.94
C VAL A 114 1.29 7.57 13.50
N THR A 115 0.73 7.91 12.34
CA THR A 115 0.84 9.27 11.78
C THR A 115 0.02 10.31 12.54
N LYS A 116 -1.10 9.92 13.15
CA LYS A 116 -1.91 10.84 13.99
C LYS A 116 -1.18 11.31 15.25
N THR A 117 -0.15 10.59 15.72
CA THR A 117 0.61 11.00 16.91
C THR A 117 1.75 11.96 16.60
N ILE A 118 2.02 12.23 15.31
CA ILE A 118 3.13 13.06 14.86
C ILE A 118 2.67 14.51 14.81
N GLU A 119 3.41 15.42 15.44
CA GLU A 119 3.03 16.83 15.52
C GLU A 119 3.50 17.64 14.31
N HIS A 120 2.87 18.81 14.09
CA HIS A 120 3.31 19.73 13.05
C HIS A 120 4.78 20.10 13.23
N GLY A 121 5.56 20.03 12.15
CA GLY A 121 6.97 20.38 12.15
C GLY A 121 7.91 19.31 12.72
N GLU A 122 7.38 18.20 13.23
CA GLU A 122 8.17 17.08 13.70
C GLU A 122 8.85 16.34 12.54
N PHE A 123 10.09 15.89 12.74
CA PHE A 123 10.77 15.02 11.79
C PHE A 123 10.44 13.56 12.07
N VAL A 124 10.13 12.83 11.00
CA VAL A 124 9.79 11.42 11.03
C VAL A 124 10.79 10.64 10.20
N ARG A 125 11.21 9.49 10.70
CA ARG A 125 12.02 8.52 9.98
C ARG A 125 11.10 7.48 9.35
N ILE A 126 11.17 7.34 8.04
CA ILE A 126 10.33 6.45 7.25
C ILE A 126 11.23 5.39 6.62
N ARG A 127 10.86 4.12 6.78
CA ARG A 127 11.43 3.03 5.99
C ARG A 127 10.45 2.65 4.90
N THR A 128 10.95 2.55 3.68
CA THR A 128 10.18 2.15 2.51
C THR A 128 10.83 0.98 1.80
N VAL A 129 10.02 0.27 1.02
CA VAL A 129 10.50 -0.74 0.06
C VAL A 129 9.95 -0.35 -1.30
N HIS A 130 10.82 -0.20 -2.29
CA HIS A 130 10.40 0.11 -3.65
C HIS A 130 9.84 -1.14 -4.37
N LEU A 131 9.05 -0.96 -5.42
CA LEU A 131 8.48 -2.01 -6.29
C LEU A 131 9.50 -3.02 -6.84
N ASN A 132 10.79 -2.68 -6.82
CA ASN A 132 11.89 -3.56 -7.24
C ASN A 132 12.59 -4.27 -6.06
N GLY A 133 11.99 -4.23 -4.87
CA GLY A 133 12.50 -4.84 -3.64
C GLY A 133 13.62 -4.08 -2.94
N LYS A 134 14.00 -2.88 -3.40
CA LYS A 134 15.07 -2.12 -2.75
C LYS A 134 14.53 -1.36 -1.53
N PRO A 135 15.03 -1.64 -0.31
CA PRO A 135 14.67 -0.87 0.86
C PRO A 135 15.37 0.49 0.85
N ARG A 136 14.70 1.50 1.41
CA ARG A 136 15.26 2.84 1.60
C ARG A 136 14.80 3.39 2.94
N VAL A 137 15.65 4.19 3.57
CA VAL A 137 15.28 5.01 4.73
C VAL A 137 15.38 6.47 4.34
N LEU A 138 14.38 7.25 4.71
CA LEU A 138 14.33 8.69 4.50
C LEU A 138 13.75 9.39 5.71
N THR A 139 14.06 10.67 5.85
CA THR A 139 13.45 11.54 6.87
C THR A 139 12.44 12.43 6.17
N LEU A 140 11.34 12.77 6.84
CA LEU A 140 10.33 13.71 6.36
C LEU A 140 9.95 14.67 7.50
N LYS A 141 9.62 15.93 7.19
CA LYS A 141 9.06 16.85 8.17
C LYS A 141 7.55 16.93 8.01
N GLN A 142 6.79 16.66 9.07
CA GLN A 142 5.34 16.74 9.05
C GLN A 142 4.90 18.18 8.76
N ASP A 143 4.04 18.38 7.75
CA ASP A 143 3.49 19.68 7.41
C ASP A 143 1.96 19.65 7.43
N LEU A 144 1.39 19.91 8.62
CA LEU A 144 -0.06 20.04 8.79
C LEU A 144 -0.63 21.41 8.35
N GLN A 145 0.21 22.41 8.04
CA GLN A 145 -0.26 23.75 7.65
C GLN A 145 -0.82 23.73 6.23
N TYR A 146 -0.08 23.11 5.30
CA TYR A 146 -0.48 23.02 3.89
C TYR A 146 -0.99 21.62 3.52
N TRP A 147 -0.57 20.59 4.26
CA TRP A 147 -0.88 19.20 3.95
C TRP A 147 -1.50 18.47 5.16
N PRO A 148 -2.71 18.88 5.60
CA PRO A 148 -3.41 18.18 6.66
C PRO A 148 -3.62 16.71 6.29
N THR A 149 -3.58 15.85 7.30
CA THR A 149 -3.81 14.41 7.11
C THR A 149 -5.30 14.16 7.05
N TRP A 150 -5.77 13.64 5.92
CA TRP A 150 -7.17 13.29 5.70
C TRP A 150 -7.29 11.91 5.07
N GLU A 151 -8.45 11.31 5.25
CA GLU A 151 -8.78 9.98 4.79
C GLU A 151 -10.07 10.03 3.95
N LEU A 152 -10.04 9.35 2.81
CA LEU A 152 -11.20 9.02 2.01
C LEU A 152 -11.58 7.55 2.26
N ARG A 153 -12.85 7.31 2.55
CA ARG A 153 -13.44 5.98 2.62
C ARG A 153 -14.64 5.88 1.69
N PHE A 154 -14.69 4.81 0.91
CA PHE A 154 -15.83 4.46 0.09
C PHE A 154 -16.82 3.64 0.93
N ASP A 155 -18.05 4.10 0.98
CA ASP A 155 -19.17 3.43 1.60
C ASP A 155 -19.86 2.56 0.55
N LEU A 156 -19.79 1.24 0.71
CA LEU A 156 -20.33 0.26 -0.22
C LEU A 156 -21.87 0.23 -0.22
N GLU A 157 -22.52 0.60 0.89
CA GLU A 157 -23.98 0.57 1.00
C GLU A 157 -24.60 1.74 0.25
N THR A 158 -23.98 2.92 0.36
CA THR A 158 -24.49 4.15 -0.26
C THR A 158 -23.83 4.47 -1.60
N ALA A 159 -22.76 3.76 -1.97
CA ALA A 159 -21.90 4.05 -3.12
C ALA A 159 -21.34 5.48 -3.11
N THR A 160 -21.03 6.01 -1.92
CA THR A 160 -20.50 7.37 -1.76
C THR A 160 -19.12 7.40 -1.13
N TRP A 161 -18.35 8.45 -1.43
CA TRP A 161 -17.09 8.72 -0.77
C TRP A 161 -17.28 9.68 0.39
N ARG A 162 -16.67 9.37 1.53
CA ARG A 162 -16.63 10.24 2.70
C ARG A 162 -15.19 10.67 2.97
N CYS A 163 -14.99 11.97 3.13
CA CYS A 163 -13.72 12.55 3.54
C CYS A 163 -13.76 12.85 5.04
N LYS A 164 -12.72 12.42 5.77
CA LYS A 164 -12.55 12.69 7.19
C LYS A 164 -11.15 13.24 7.43
N THR A 165 -11.06 14.37 8.11
CA THR A 165 -9.78 14.87 8.62
C THR A 165 -9.30 13.97 9.76
N VAL A 166 -8.10 13.43 9.63
CA VAL A 166 -7.43 12.59 10.64
C VAL A 166 -6.63 13.46 11.59
N LYS A 167 -5.85 14.40 11.03
CA LYS A 167 -5.06 15.37 11.80
C LYS A 167 -4.89 16.64 10.98
N ALA A 168 -5.19 17.78 11.61
CA ALA A 168 -4.91 19.10 11.08
C ALA A 168 -4.15 19.89 12.15
N LEU A 169 -3.58 21.03 11.77
CA LEU A 169 -3.05 21.96 12.75
C LEU A 169 -4.20 22.48 13.60
N ASP A 170 -4.03 22.50 14.93
CA ASP A 170 -5.00 23.13 15.81
C ASP A 170 -5.11 24.61 15.43
N SER A 171 -6.22 24.97 14.81
CA SER A 171 -6.61 26.36 14.59
C SER A 171 -7.07 26.95 15.92
N GLY A 172 -6.13 27.08 16.86
CA GLY A 172 -6.29 28.02 17.97
C GLY A 172 -6.42 29.40 17.36
N VAL A 173 -7.59 30.01 17.59
CA VAL A 173 -7.96 31.41 17.35
C VAL A 173 -6.74 32.31 17.06
N LEU A 174 -6.66 32.82 15.82
CA LEU A 174 -5.89 34.03 15.51
C LEU A 174 -6.52 35.23 16.22
#